data_AF-A0A4Z0N8S3-F1
#
_entry.id   AF-A0A4Z0N8S3-F1
#
_cell.length_a   1.000
_cell.length_b   1.000
_cell.length_c   1.000
_cell.angle_alpha   90.00
_cell.angle_beta   90.00
_cell.angle_gamma   90.00
#
_symmetry.space_group_name_H-M   'P 1'
#
loop_
_entity.id
_entity.type
_entity.pdbx_description
1 polymer ?
#
loop_
_entity_poly.entity_id
_entity_poly.type
_entity_poly.pdbx_seq_one_letter_code
_entity_poly.pdbx_strand_id
1 'polypeptide(L)'
;PPPPPPPPPAHARPTAQPDLPTASEAWILAGGAHHTVFSHALDLNDMRQFAEIHDIEIAVIDNDTRLPAFKDALRWNEVYYGLKR
;
A
#
# COMPACT_ATOMS: atom_id res chain seq x y z
N PRO A 1 30.68 -13.32 -34.77
CA PRO A 1 29.77 -12.25 -34.28
C PRO A 1 29.44 -12.55 -32.81
N PRO A 2 29.52 -11.59 -31.88
CA PRO A 2 29.13 -11.82 -30.49
C PRO A 2 27.61 -12.05 -30.38
N PRO A 3 27.14 -12.79 -29.35
CA PRO A 3 25.71 -13.02 -29.14
C PRO A 3 25.00 -11.70 -28.77
N PRO A 4 23.70 -11.58 -29.10
CA PRO A 4 22.91 -10.42 -28.71
C PRO A 4 22.78 -10.31 -27.17
N PRO A 5 22.64 -9.09 -26.62
CA PRO A 5 22.46 -8.89 -25.19
C PRO A 5 21.13 -9.52 -24.72
N PRO A 6 21.05 -9.97 -23.45
CA PRO A 6 19.80 -10.48 -22.89
C PRO A 6 18.72 -9.39 -22.85
N PRO A 7 17.44 -9.75 -22.99
CA PRO A 7 16.35 -8.78 -22.91
C PRO A 7 16.29 -8.14 -21.51
N PRO A 8 15.82 -6.89 -21.40
CA PRO A 8 15.57 -6.30 -20.10
C PRO A 8 14.50 -7.11 -19.34
N PRO A 9 14.56 -7.12 -17.99
CA PRO A 9 13.48 -7.70 -17.18
C PRO A 9 12.12 -7.09 -17.53
N ALA A 10 11.05 -7.87 -17.35
CA ALA A 10 9.70 -7.32 -17.44
C ALA A 10 9.46 -6.29 -16.32
N HIS A 11 8.75 -5.20 -16.64
CA HIS A 11 8.47 -4.12 -15.70
C HIS A 11 6.98 -3.77 -15.70
N ALA A 12 6.41 -3.56 -14.52
CA ALA A 12 5.08 -2.98 -14.35
C ALA A 12 5.20 -1.48 -14.07
N ARG A 13 4.27 -0.67 -14.60
CA ARG A 13 4.26 0.79 -14.39
C ARG A 13 2.89 1.28 -13.89
N PRO A 14 2.48 0.90 -12.66
CA PRO A 14 1.25 1.41 -12.07
C PRO A 14 1.36 2.90 -11.76
N THR A 15 0.26 3.64 -11.95
CA THR A 15 0.12 5.01 -11.46
C THR A 15 -0.44 4.95 -10.04
N ALA A 16 0.31 5.46 -9.07
CA ALA A 16 -0.14 5.53 -7.68
C ALA A 16 -1.24 6.59 -7.52
N GLN A 17 -2.29 6.23 -6.78
CA GLN A 17 -3.35 7.15 -6.35
C GLN A 17 -3.01 7.72 -4.96
N PRO A 18 -3.42 8.96 -4.63
CA PRO A 18 -4.06 9.93 -5.53
C PRO A 18 -3.05 10.56 -6.52
N ASP A 19 -1.79 10.63 -6.10
CA ASP A 19 -0.65 11.08 -6.88
C ASP A 19 0.63 10.49 -6.25
N LEU A 20 1.74 10.47 -7.01
CA LEU A 20 2.99 9.89 -6.55
C LEU A 20 3.53 10.54 -5.25
N PRO A 21 3.57 11.87 -5.10
CA PRO A 21 3.99 12.51 -3.85
C PRO A 21 3.18 12.05 -2.63
N THR A 22 1.85 12.13 -2.70
CA THR A 22 0.96 11.79 -1.59
C THR A 22 1.04 10.31 -1.26
N ALA A 23 0.99 9.44 -2.28
CA ALA A 23 1.05 7.99 -2.09
C ALA A 23 2.38 7.54 -1.46
N SER A 24 3.50 8.08 -1.95
CA SER A 24 4.81 7.73 -1.42
C SER A 24 5.03 8.26 0.00
N GLU A 25 4.58 9.48 0.31
CA GLU A 25 4.64 10.02 1.68
C GLU A 25 3.79 9.16 2.63
N ALA A 26 2.54 8.87 2.27
CA ALA A 26 1.65 8.05 3.09
C ALA A 26 2.22 6.64 3.32
N TRP A 27 2.78 6.01 2.29
CA TRP A 27 3.41 4.68 2.40
C TRP A 27 4.61 4.69 3.36
N ILE A 28 5.49 5.70 3.25
CA ILE A 28 6.65 5.86 4.13
C ILE A 28 6.21 6.12 5.57
N LEU A 29 5.19 6.98 5.78
CA LEU A 29 4.65 7.28 7.10
C LEU A 29 4.05 6.04 7.78
N ALA A 30 3.37 5.19 7.01
CA ALA A 30 2.82 3.92 7.49
C ALA A 30 3.88 2.81 7.66
N GLY A 31 5.14 3.06 7.29
CA GLY A 31 6.22 2.08 7.38
C GLY A 31 6.12 0.93 6.37
N GLY A 32 5.48 1.16 5.22
CA GLY A 32 5.27 0.14 4.21
C GLY A 32 6.58 -0.41 3.62
N ALA A 33 6.61 -1.72 3.33
CA ALA A 33 7.78 -2.39 2.76
C ALA A 33 8.08 -1.95 1.32
N HIS A 34 9.32 -2.15 0.86
CA HIS A 34 9.71 -1.93 -0.54
C HIS A 34 9.24 -3.07 -1.46
N HIS A 35 9.06 -4.27 -0.92
CA HIS A 35 8.45 -5.39 -1.63
C HIS A 35 6.93 -5.34 -1.46
N THR A 36 6.22 -5.48 -2.57
CA THR A 36 4.76 -5.50 -2.61
C THR A 36 4.26 -6.67 -3.43
N VAL A 37 3.02 -7.07 -3.19
CA VAL A 37 2.29 -7.98 -4.08
C VAL A 37 1.41 -7.14 -4.99
N PHE A 38 1.65 -7.23 -6.29
CA PHE A 38 0.84 -6.56 -7.30
C PHE A 38 -0.25 -7.50 -7.82
N SER A 39 -1.49 -7.03 -7.93
CA SER A 39 -2.62 -7.83 -8.41
C SER A 39 -3.55 -7.00 -9.31
N HIS A 40 -4.00 -7.62 -10.41
CA HIS A 40 -5.12 -7.12 -11.23
C HIS A 40 -6.45 -7.78 -10.87
N ALA A 41 -6.42 -8.91 -10.16
CA ALA A 41 -7.59 -9.73 -9.86
C ALA A 41 -8.26 -9.38 -8.52
N LEU A 42 -7.49 -8.78 -7.60
CA LEU A 42 -7.94 -8.41 -6.26
C LEU A 42 -8.12 -6.90 -6.18
N ASP A 43 -9.14 -6.46 -5.46
CA ASP A 43 -9.43 -5.05 -5.22
C ASP A 43 -9.32 -4.66 -3.73
N LEU A 44 -9.64 -3.40 -3.42
CA LEU A 44 -9.60 -2.87 -2.06
C LEU A 44 -10.63 -3.55 -1.13
N ASN A 45 -11.80 -3.91 -1.65
CA ASN A 45 -12.85 -4.53 -0.85
C ASN A 45 -12.48 -5.97 -0.46
N ASP A 46 -11.77 -6.71 -1.32
CA ASP A 46 -11.17 -8.00 -0.97
C ASP A 46 -10.18 -7.84 0.19
N MET A 47 -9.31 -6.84 0.14
CA MET A 47 -8.29 -6.61 1.17
C MET A 47 -8.89 -6.11 2.49
N ARG A 48 -9.97 -5.31 2.44
CA ARG A 48 -10.73 -4.92 3.64
C ARG A 48 -11.32 -6.13 4.35
N GLN A 49 -12.00 -7.00 3.61
CA GLN A 49 -12.55 -8.24 4.17
C GLN A 49 -11.45 -9.13 4.76
N PHE A 50 -10.32 -9.26 4.05
CA PHE A 50 -9.17 -10.01 4.56
C PHE A 50 -8.68 -9.45 5.92
N ALA A 51 -8.50 -8.14 6.01
CA ALA A 51 -8.04 -7.49 7.24
C ALA A 51 -9.03 -7.69 8.41
N GLU A 52 -10.34 -7.56 8.14
CA GLU A 52 -11.39 -7.77 9.13
C GLU A 52 -11.44 -9.23 9.65
N ILE A 53 -11.37 -10.23 8.76
CA ILE A 53 -11.37 -11.65 9.14
C ILE A 53 -10.18 -12.01 10.02
N HIS A 54 -9.03 -11.36 9.78
CA HIS A 54 -7.80 -11.60 10.52
C HIS A 54 -7.59 -10.65 11.72
N ASP A 55 -8.53 -9.72 11.98
CA ASP A 55 -8.44 -8.67 13.00
C ASP A 55 -7.09 -7.91 12.96
N ILE A 56 -6.66 -7.53 11.76
CA ILE A 56 -5.45 -6.72 11.54
C ILE A 56 -5.81 -5.33 11.00
N GLU A 57 -4.94 -4.36 11.29
CA GLU A 57 -5.08 -3.01 10.72
C GLU A 57 -4.95 -3.03 9.19
N ILE A 58 -5.80 -2.25 8.51
CA ILE A 58 -5.62 -1.87 7.11
C ILE A 58 -5.47 -0.35 6.97
N ALA A 59 -4.33 0.10 6.47
CA ALA A 59 -4.08 1.49 6.09
C ALA A 59 -4.30 1.66 4.58
N VAL A 60 -5.31 2.42 4.19
CA VAL A 60 -5.71 2.59 2.78
C VAL A 60 -5.08 3.85 2.19
N ILE A 61 -4.44 3.70 1.03
CA ILE A 61 -3.92 4.80 0.21
C ILE A 61 -4.57 4.71 -1.17
N ASP A 62 -5.43 5.67 -1.47
CA ASP A 62 -6.26 5.76 -2.68
C ASP A 62 -6.61 7.22 -3.02
N ASN A 63 -7.54 7.44 -3.96
CA ASN A 63 -7.96 8.78 -4.38
C ASN A 63 -8.53 9.68 -3.25
N ASP A 64 -9.08 9.09 -2.19
CA ASP A 64 -9.68 9.83 -1.08
C ASP A 64 -8.65 10.19 0.01
N THR A 65 -7.40 9.76 -0.16
CA THR A 65 -6.34 9.98 0.82
C THR A 65 -6.04 11.48 0.97
N ARG A 66 -5.98 11.91 2.24
CA ARG A 66 -5.51 13.22 2.68
C ARG A 66 -4.55 13.02 3.84
N LEU A 67 -3.30 13.46 3.69
CA LEU A 67 -2.23 13.19 4.66
C LEU A 67 -2.58 13.54 6.12
N PRO A 68 -3.28 14.65 6.44
CA PRO A 68 -3.68 14.92 7.83
C PRO A 68 -4.58 13.81 8.40
N ALA A 69 -5.65 13.47 7.68
CA ALA A 69 -6.60 12.43 8.11
C ALA A 69 -5.95 11.04 8.15
N PHE A 70 -5.04 10.74 7.22
CA PHE A 70 -4.27 9.51 7.22
C PHE A 70 -3.35 9.39 8.45
N LYS A 71 -2.62 10.47 8.80
CA LYS A 71 -1.78 10.54 10.00
C LYS A 71 -2.62 10.42 11.29
N ASP A 72 -3.82 10.97 11.31
CA ASP A 72 -4.76 10.82 12.43
C ASP A 72 -5.22 9.36 12.57
N ALA A 73 -5.63 8.73 11.47
CA ALA A 73 -6.07 7.33 11.45
C ALA A 73 -4.98 6.37 11.97
N LEU A 74 -3.73 6.50 11.51
CA LEU A 74 -2.60 5.69 12.00
C LEU A 74 -2.43 5.82 13.53
N ARG A 75 -2.54 7.04 14.07
CA ARG A 75 -2.39 7.27 15.53
C ARG A 75 -3.53 6.67 16.34
N TRP A 76 -4.77 6.78 15.84
CA TRP A 76 -5.93 6.20 16.52
C TRP A 76 -5.91 4.67 16.46
N ASN A 77 -5.53 4.12 15.31
CA ASN A 77 -5.42 2.67 15.09
C ASN A 77 -4.31 2.05 15.96
N GLU A 78 -3.15 2.71 16.08
CA GLU A 78 -2.05 2.23 16.95
C GLU A 78 -2.55 2.00 18.38
N VAL A 79 -3.34 2.91 18.94
CA VAL A 79 -3.92 2.74 20.28
C VAL A 79 -4.94 1.60 20.28
N TYR A 80 -5.85 1.55 19.29
CA TYR A 80 -6.89 0.52 19.22
C TYR A 80 -6.33 -0.90 19.11
N TYR A 81 -5.45 -1.14 18.13
CA TYR A 81 -4.84 -2.46 17.90
C TYR A 81 -3.73 -2.77 18.90
N GLY A 82 -3.05 -1.75 19.44
CA GLY A 82 -2.07 -1.92 20.52
C GLY A 82 -2.69 -2.37 21.84
N LEU A 83 -3.89 -1.89 22.18
CA LEU A 83 -4.64 -2.32 23.37
C LEU A 83 -5.33 -3.68 23.21
N LYS A 84 -5.58 -4.12 21.96
CA LYS A 84 -6.16 -5.44 21.65
C LYS A 84 -5.15 -6.60 21.73
N ARG A 85 -3.85 -6.30 21.81
CA ARG A 85 -2.78 -7.30 21.92
C ARG A 85 -2.55 -7.80 23.34
#